data_AF-A0A484YIS9-F1
#
_entry.id   AF-A0A484YIS9-F1
#
_cell.length_a   1.000
_cell.length_b   1.000
_cell.length_c   1.000
_cell.angle_alpha   90.00
_cell.angle_beta   90.00
_cell.angle_gamma   90.00
#
_symmetry.space_group_name_H-M   'P 1'
#
loop_
_entity.id
_entity.type
_entity.pdbx_description
1 polymer ?
#
loop_
_entity_poly.entity_id
_entity_poly.type
_entity_poly.pdbx_seq_one_letter_code
_entity_poly.pdbx_strand_id
1 'polypeptide(L)'
;MDALYTARLRPATADAAAQAARTTAATPSAIAGNPAAAVSSTAKLSSFARQLSDAAAHAALRDNGASREQLAALAGTITDALLGARYDQDKAAHDAEVPDSTDPARLALAGQATRFVNEEGPNPFKGLPRDQLALIAYDESGTFTVNEQRAAWLESSDQEQAWKRAVIARMDEEHERLGKVSERTQQSIRDHYASLPAIEAARYAE
;
A
#
# COMPACT_ATOMS: atom_id res chain seq x y z
N MET A 1 32.47 -46.04 45.42
CA MET A 1 33.31 -44.98 44.84
C MET A 1 32.45 -43.73 44.79
N ASP A 2 31.92 -43.31 45.93
CA ASP A 2 32.51 -42.33 46.86
C ASP A 2 31.76 -41.02 46.64
N ALA A 3 31.30 -40.26 47.62
CA ALA A 3 31.08 -40.44 49.04
C ALA A 3 30.20 -39.21 49.40
N LEU A 4 29.25 -39.39 50.32
CA LEU A 4 29.05 -38.55 51.52
C LEU A 4 28.98 -37.01 51.33
N TYR A 5 28.10 -36.22 51.97
CA TYR A 5 27.17 -36.43 53.06
C TYR A 5 26.46 -35.08 53.27
N THR A 6 25.26 -35.19 53.80
CA THR A 6 24.30 -34.21 54.32
C THR A 6 24.83 -33.07 55.20
N ALA A 7 23.93 -32.06 55.37
CA ALA A 7 23.59 -31.30 56.59
C ALA A 7 23.82 -29.78 56.43
N ARG A 8 22.79 -28.91 56.37
CA ARG A 8 21.83 -28.42 57.39
C ARG A 8 22.15 -26.95 57.77
N LEU A 9 21.06 -26.17 57.93
CA LEU A 9 20.86 -25.00 58.81
C LEU A 9 21.25 -23.57 58.31
N ARG A 10 20.21 -22.73 58.14
CA ARG A 10 20.15 -21.26 58.40
C ARG A 10 20.29 -21.01 59.93
N PRO A 11 20.42 -19.77 60.49
CA PRO A 11 20.27 -18.41 59.92
C PRO A 11 21.29 -17.32 60.37
N ALA A 12 21.20 -16.16 59.69
CA ALA A 12 21.19 -14.74 60.13
C ALA A 12 22.23 -14.11 61.11
N THR A 13 22.52 -12.83 60.75
CA THR A 13 22.97 -11.66 61.54
C THR A 13 24.49 -11.46 61.75
N ALA A 14 25.03 -10.36 61.22
CA ALA A 14 25.42 -9.17 62.00
C ALA A 14 26.23 -8.17 61.14
N ASP A 15 26.00 -6.89 61.42
CA ASP A 15 26.58 -5.67 60.84
C ASP A 15 28.11 -5.58 60.87
N ALA A 16 28.72 -4.97 59.84
CA ALA A 16 29.33 -3.62 59.91
C ALA A 16 30.42 -3.40 58.83
N ALA A 17 30.13 -2.45 57.94
CA ALA A 17 31.00 -1.45 57.30
C ALA A 17 32.37 -1.85 56.68
N ALA A 18 32.43 -1.84 55.34
CA ALA A 18 33.55 -1.26 54.60
C ALA A 18 33.18 -0.96 53.11
N GLN A 19 33.12 0.33 52.79
CA GLN A 19 33.52 0.96 51.52
C GLN A 19 33.20 0.26 50.17
N ALA A 20 32.16 0.71 49.45
CA ALA A 20 32.10 0.53 48.00
C ALA A 20 31.35 1.67 47.28
N ALA A 21 32.09 2.33 46.39
CA ALA A 21 31.70 2.99 45.14
C ALA A 21 30.33 3.72 45.03
N ARG A 22 30.43 5.03 44.79
CA ARG A 22 29.44 5.82 44.04
C ARG A 22 29.16 5.13 42.70
N THR A 23 27.91 5.13 42.22
CA THR A 23 27.48 5.58 40.86
C THR A 23 25.99 5.25 40.61
N THR A 24 25.19 6.33 40.55
CA THR A 24 23.94 6.59 39.79
C THR A 24 22.79 5.58 39.74
N ALA A 25 21.64 6.05 40.22
CA ALA A 25 20.31 5.50 39.95
C ALA A 25 19.99 5.51 38.44
N ALA A 26 19.53 4.37 37.93
CA ALA A 26 18.99 4.24 36.59
C ALA A 26 17.45 4.38 36.62
N THR A 27 16.96 5.51 36.12
CA THR A 27 15.58 5.66 35.63
C THR A 27 15.43 4.87 34.32
N PRO A 28 14.32 4.16 34.08
CA PRO A 28 14.05 3.61 32.75
C PRO A 28 13.69 4.77 31.79
N SER A 29 14.56 5.05 30.83
CA SER A 29 14.28 5.97 29.72
C SER A 29 13.21 5.37 28.82
N ALA A 30 11.98 5.88 28.93
CA ALA A 30 10.99 5.78 27.87
C ALA A 30 11.49 6.61 26.68
N ILE A 31 11.55 6.00 25.49
CA ILE A 31 11.75 6.70 24.23
C ILE A 31 10.49 7.55 24.02
N ALA A 32 10.56 8.83 24.41
CA ALA A 32 9.47 9.78 24.22
C ALA A 32 9.35 10.12 22.73
N GLY A 33 8.69 9.26 21.96
CA GLY A 33 8.08 9.68 20.70
C GLY A 33 7.04 10.76 21.01
N ASN A 34 7.07 11.87 20.27
CA ASN A 34 6.17 12.99 20.52
C ASN A 34 4.70 12.53 20.36
N PRO A 35 3.87 12.50 21.43
CA PRO A 35 2.53 11.93 21.38
C PRO A 35 1.62 12.68 20.38
N ALA A 36 1.85 13.98 20.19
CA ALA A 36 1.13 14.78 19.19
C ALA A 36 1.43 14.34 17.75
N ALA A 37 2.66 13.90 17.45
CA ALA A 37 3.02 13.37 16.14
C ALA A 37 2.40 11.99 15.90
N ALA A 38 2.35 11.13 16.93
CA ALA A 38 1.70 9.82 16.86
C ALA A 38 0.17 9.92 16.70
N VAL A 39 -0.48 10.86 17.41
CA VAL A 39 -1.92 11.14 17.27
C VAL A 39 -2.22 11.73 15.88
N SER A 40 -1.37 12.62 15.39
CA SER A 40 -1.52 13.18 14.04
C SER A 40 -1.40 12.10 12.97
N SER A 41 -0.36 11.25 13.02
CA SER A 41 -0.20 10.15 12.05
C SER A 41 -1.38 9.16 12.09
N THR A 42 -1.87 8.83 13.28
CA THR A 42 -3.07 7.99 13.45
C THR A 42 -4.30 8.65 12.83
N ALA A 43 -4.49 9.96 13.02
CA ALA A 43 -5.61 10.69 12.42
C ALA A 43 -5.53 10.73 10.88
N LYS A 44 -4.34 10.88 10.30
CA LYS A 44 -4.11 10.84 8.84
C LYS A 44 -4.43 9.47 8.25
N LEU A 45 -3.96 8.40 8.90
CA LEU A 45 -4.29 7.03 8.50
C LEU A 45 -5.80 6.81 8.55
N SER A 46 -6.47 7.39 9.55
CA SER A 46 -7.92 7.28 9.71
C SER A 46 -8.72 8.05 8.64
N SER A 47 -8.22 9.20 8.14
CA SER A 47 -8.90 9.96 7.08
C SER A 47 -8.74 9.30 5.72
N PHE A 48 -7.53 8.89 5.35
CA PHE A 48 -7.29 8.17 4.09
C PHE A 48 -8.02 6.81 4.05
N ALA A 49 -8.04 6.07 5.16
CA ALA A 49 -8.80 4.82 5.25
C ALA A 49 -10.30 5.05 5.04
N ARG A 50 -10.85 6.17 5.52
CA ARG A 50 -12.25 6.53 5.31
C ARG A 50 -12.53 6.84 3.84
N GLN A 51 -11.64 7.59 3.19
CA GLN A 51 -11.75 7.86 1.74
C GLN A 51 -11.72 6.57 0.91
N LEU A 52 -10.82 5.63 1.23
CA LEU A 52 -10.81 4.34 0.57
C LEU A 52 -12.08 3.53 0.85
N SER A 53 -12.64 3.60 2.06
CA SER A 53 -13.91 2.94 2.39
C SER A 53 -15.08 3.51 1.59
N ASP A 54 -15.14 4.83 1.43
CA ASP A 54 -16.18 5.50 0.65
C ASP A 54 -16.01 5.16 -0.84
N ALA A 55 -14.79 5.22 -1.38
CA ALA A 55 -14.47 4.81 -2.74
C ALA A 55 -14.81 3.32 -2.99
N ALA A 56 -14.60 2.44 -2.02
CA ALA A 56 -15.00 1.03 -2.09
C ALA A 56 -16.52 0.88 -2.19
N ALA A 57 -17.30 1.67 -1.46
CA ALA A 57 -18.75 1.66 -1.58
C ALA A 57 -19.22 2.12 -2.97
N HIS A 58 -18.59 3.16 -3.51
CA HIS A 58 -18.86 3.62 -4.88
C HIS A 58 -18.50 2.57 -5.94
N ALA A 59 -17.31 1.95 -5.84
CA ALA A 59 -16.88 0.88 -6.74
C ALA A 59 -17.84 -0.32 -6.67
N ALA A 60 -18.29 -0.72 -5.48
CA ALA A 60 -19.25 -1.81 -5.32
C ALA A 60 -20.61 -1.49 -5.96
N LEU A 61 -21.10 -0.26 -5.86
CA LEU A 61 -22.35 0.15 -6.52
C LEU A 61 -22.22 0.07 -8.03
N ARG A 62 -21.10 0.56 -8.58
CA ARG A 62 -20.80 0.50 -10.01
C ARG A 62 -20.69 -0.95 -10.50
N ASP A 63 -19.88 -1.76 -9.84
CA ASP A 63 -19.55 -3.12 -10.29
C ASP A 63 -20.78 -4.05 -10.20
N ASN A 64 -21.70 -3.82 -9.26
CA ASN A 64 -22.96 -4.56 -9.17
C ASN A 64 -24.04 -4.05 -10.15
N GLY A 65 -23.92 -2.79 -10.62
CA GLY A 65 -24.92 -2.14 -11.46
C GLY A 65 -24.60 -2.15 -12.95
N ALA A 66 -23.38 -2.53 -13.35
CA ALA A 66 -22.90 -2.46 -14.72
C ALA A 66 -22.58 -3.85 -15.29
N SER A 67 -22.86 -4.03 -16.58
CA SER A 67 -22.36 -5.17 -17.35
C SER A 67 -20.85 -5.11 -17.52
N ARG A 68 -20.24 -6.25 -17.85
CA ARG A 68 -18.82 -6.35 -18.15
C ARG A 68 -18.41 -5.43 -19.30
N GLU A 69 -19.22 -5.32 -20.34
CA GLU A 69 -18.99 -4.42 -21.47
C GLU A 69 -19.00 -2.95 -21.03
N GLN A 70 -19.94 -2.57 -20.16
CA GLN A 70 -20.01 -1.22 -19.59
C GLN A 70 -18.79 -0.91 -18.71
N LEU A 71 -18.37 -1.86 -17.87
CA LEU A 71 -17.16 -1.71 -17.05
C LEU A 71 -15.91 -1.59 -17.92
N ALA A 72 -15.78 -2.38 -18.98
CA ALA A 72 -14.65 -2.30 -19.91
C ALA A 72 -14.62 -0.95 -20.64
N ALA A 73 -15.77 -0.46 -21.10
CA ALA A 73 -15.89 0.85 -21.76
C ALA A 73 -15.53 2.01 -20.81
N LEU A 74 -15.98 1.93 -19.55
CA LEU A 74 -15.65 2.91 -18.52
C LEU A 74 -14.16 2.89 -18.20
N ALA A 75 -13.57 1.71 -18.00
CA ALA A 75 -12.13 1.56 -17.76
C ALA A 75 -11.31 2.16 -18.91
N GLY A 76 -11.75 1.95 -20.15
CA GLY A 76 -11.15 2.54 -21.35
C GLY A 76 -11.24 4.07 -21.33
N THR A 77 -12.41 4.62 -21.02
CA THR A 77 -12.64 6.07 -20.93
C THR A 77 -11.76 6.72 -19.88
N ILE A 78 -11.70 6.13 -18.68
CA ILE A 78 -10.85 6.62 -17.59
C ILE A 78 -9.36 6.53 -17.98
N THR A 79 -8.93 5.40 -18.57
CA THR A 79 -7.54 5.25 -19.00
C THR A 79 -7.15 6.29 -20.06
N ASP A 80 -8.02 6.58 -21.02
CA ASP A 80 -7.80 7.63 -22.03
C ASP A 80 -7.74 9.03 -21.39
N ALA A 81 -8.60 9.31 -20.41
CA ALA A 81 -8.56 10.58 -19.67
C ALA A 81 -7.26 10.75 -18.86
N LEU A 82 -6.69 9.66 -18.33
CA LEU A 82 -5.48 9.70 -17.51
C LEU A 82 -4.18 9.71 -18.32
N LEU A 83 -4.17 9.10 -19.51
CA LEU A 83 -2.94 8.81 -20.27
C LEU A 83 -2.99 9.25 -21.74
N GLY A 84 -4.17 9.61 -22.24
CA GLY A 84 -4.36 10.06 -23.61
C GLY A 84 -3.90 11.49 -23.81
N ALA A 85 -3.89 11.93 -25.07
CA ALA A 85 -3.40 13.25 -25.47
C ALA A 85 -4.13 14.41 -24.77
N ARG A 86 -5.39 14.19 -24.35
CA ARG A 86 -6.17 15.20 -23.65
C ARG A 86 -5.63 15.51 -22.25
N TYR A 87 -5.08 14.51 -21.55
CA TYR A 87 -4.40 14.76 -20.28
C TYR A 87 -3.29 15.81 -20.47
N ASP A 88 -2.45 15.63 -21.50
CA ASP A 88 -1.32 16.52 -21.74
C ASP A 88 -1.77 17.93 -22.12
N GLN A 89 -2.90 18.06 -22.83
CA GLN A 89 -3.52 19.34 -23.16
C GLN A 89 -4.04 20.07 -21.91
N ASP A 90 -4.66 19.33 -20.99
CA ASP A 90 -5.29 19.85 -19.78
C ASP A 90 -4.34 19.80 -18.55
N LYS A 91 -3.06 19.46 -18.76
CA LYS A 91 -2.08 19.21 -17.69
C LYS A 91 -1.96 20.35 -16.68
N ALA A 92 -1.93 21.60 -17.15
CA ALA A 92 -1.84 22.76 -16.26
C ALA A 92 -3.07 22.91 -15.36
N ALA A 93 -4.25 22.49 -15.84
CA ALA A 93 -5.46 22.45 -15.02
C ALA A 93 -5.37 21.35 -13.97
N HIS A 94 -4.92 20.14 -14.36
CA HIS A 94 -4.72 19.02 -13.43
C HIS A 94 -3.68 19.32 -12.35
N ASP A 95 -2.59 19.99 -12.69
CA ASP A 95 -1.56 20.42 -11.74
C ASP A 95 -2.09 21.45 -10.72
N ALA A 96 -3.13 22.21 -11.08
CA ALA A 96 -3.77 23.20 -10.23
C ALA A 96 -4.94 22.63 -9.41
N GLU A 97 -5.34 21.37 -9.61
CA GLU A 97 -6.42 20.73 -8.85
C GLU A 97 -6.03 20.61 -7.37
N VAL A 98 -6.94 21.04 -6.50
CA VAL A 98 -6.82 20.91 -5.05
C VAL A 98 -8.07 20.20 -4.53
N PRO A 99 -7.93 19.12 -3.73
CA PRO A 99 -9.07 18.45 -3.13
C PRO A 99 -9.94 19.41 -2.33
N ASP A 100 -11.26 19.24 -2.36
CA ASP A 100 -12.19 19.95 -1.47
C ASP A 100 -12.06 19.41 -0.03
N SER A 101 -11.00 19.80 0.66
CA SER A 101 -10.67 19.33 1.99
C SER A 101 -9.79 20.33 2.73
N THR A 102 -10.05 20.51 4.02
CA THR A 102 -9.16 21.25 4.92
C THR A 102 -8.17 20.35 5.66
N ASP A 103 -8.17 19.04 5.42
CA ASP A 103 -7.22 18.10 6.03
C ASP A 103 -5.82 18.32 5.43
N PRO A 104 -4.82 18.79 6.22
CA PRO A 104 -3.48 19.02 5.71
C PRO A 104 -2.83 17.78 5.11
N ALA A 105 -3.16 16.59 5.60
CA ALA A 105 -2.62 15.35 5.05
C ALA A 105 -3.21 15.01 3.69
N ARG A 106 -4.50 15.33 3.48
CA ARG A 106 -5.12 15.12 2.18
C ARG A 106 -4.55 16.08 1.13
N LEU A 107 -4.39 17.34 1.49
CA LEU A 107 -3.73 18.34 0.64
C LEU A 107 -2.28 17.94 0.32
N ALA A 108 -1.54 17.43 1.32
CA ALA A 108 -0.18 16.97 1.11
C ALA A 108 -0.09 15.73 0.20
N LEU A 109 -1.05 14.80 0.29
CA LEU A 109 -1.12 13.61 -0.57
C LEU A 109 -1.37 14.00 -2.03
N ALA A 110 -2.37 14.85 -2.29
CA ALA A 110 -2.65 15.35 -3.63
C ALA A 110 -1.43 16.11 -4.21
N GLY A 111 -0.78 16.96 -3.40
CA GLY A 111 0.44 17.64 -3.81
C GLY A 111 1.63 16.70 -4.09
N GLN A 112 1.73 15.56 -3.39
CA GLN A 112 2.73 14.52 -3.70
C GLN A 112 2.42 13.83 -5.02
N ALA A 113 1.16 13.53 -5.31
CA ALA A 113 0.75 12.95 -6.58
C ALA A 113 1.05 13.90 -7.75
N THR A 114 0.74 15.20 -7.61
CA THR A 114 1.11 16.23 -8.60
C THR A 114 2.62 16.29 -8.81
N ARG A 115 3.44 16.30 -7.75
CA ARG A 115 4.90 16.26 -7.91
C ARG A 115 5.37 14.99 -8.62
N PHE A 116 4.81 13.83 -8.28
CA PHE A 116 5.17 12.56 -8.92
C PHE A 116 4.91 12.56 -10.42
N VAL A 117 3.71 12.99 -10.86
CA VAL A 117 3.38 13.02 -12.31
C VAL A 117 4.19 14.07 -13.07
N ASN A 118 4.81 15.01 -12.36
CA ASN A 118 5.77 15.99 -12.86
C ASN A 118 7.23 15.53 -12.75
N GLU A 119 7.48 14.27 -12.34
CA GLU A 119 8.82 13.69 -12.16
C GLU A 119 9.64 14.35 -11.03
N GLU A 120 8.97 15.03 -10.08
CA GLU A 120 9.57 15.77 -8.97
C GLU A 120 9.51 15.02 -7.63
N GLY A 121 9.21 13.71 -7.65
CA GLY A 121 9.13 12.91 -6.43
C GLY A 121 8.70 11.47 -6.68
N PRO A 122 8.72 10.62 -5.63
CA PRO A 122 8.22 9.26 -5.72
C PRO A 122 6.69 9.22 -5.79
N ASN A 123 6.16 8.14 -6.35
CA ASN A 123 4.72 7.88 -6.34
C ASN A 123 4.21 7.74 -4.89
N PRO A 124 3.26 8.58 -4.43
CA PRO A 124 2.75 8.50 -3.07
C PRO A 124 1.99 7.20 -2.76
N PHE A 125 1.55 6.47 -3.79
CA PHE A 125 0.81 5.22 -3.67
C PHE A 125 1.70 3.98 -3.82
N LYS A 126 3.04 4.16 -3.85
CA LYS A 126 3.99 3.07 -4.06
C LYS A 126 3.77 1.93 -3.06
N GLY A 127 3.57 0.72 -3.57
CA GLY A 127 3.38 -0.48 -2.76
C GLY A 127 1.98 -0.64 -2.15
N LEU A 128 1.00 0.22 -2.49
CA LEU A 128 -0.39 -0.06 -2.15
C LEU A 128 -0.89 -1.33 -2.87
N PRO A 129 -1.76 -2.12 -2.23
CA PRO A 129 -2.43 -3.25 -2.89
C PRO A 129 -3.23 -2.81 -4.13
N ARG A 130 -3.28 -3.68 -5.15
CA ARG A 130 -3.96 -3.39 -6.43
C ARG A 130 -5.45 -3.06 -6.30
N ASP A 131 -6.15 -3.74 -5.39
CA ASP A 131 -7.54 -3.45 -5.09
C ASP A 131 -7.71 -2.02 -4.58
N GLN A 132 -6.85 -1.55 -3.67
CA GLN A 132 -6.85 -0.16 -3.20
C GLN A 132 -6.43 0.84 -4.29
N LEU A 133 -5.44 0.49 -5.11
CA LEU A 133 -5.05 1.32 -6.25
C LEU A 133 -6.19 1.50 -7.24
N ALA A 134 -6.96 0.46 -7.50
CA ALA A 134 -8.12 0.54 -8.39
C ALA A 134 -9.26 1.40 -7.82
N LEU A 135 -9.44 1.43 -6.49
CA LEU A 135 -10.40 2.34 -5.86
C LEU A 135 -10.05 3.81 -6.11
N ILE A 136 -8.76 4.13 -6.20
CA ILE A 136 -8.29 5.50 -6.47
C ILE A 136 -8.32 5.76 -7.97
N ALA A 137 -7.69 4.90 -8.77
CA ALA A 137 -7.48 5.10 -10.20
C ALA A 137 -8.79 5.14 -11.03
N TYR A 138 -9.85 4.49 -10.54
CA TYR A 138 -11.15 4.45 -11.20
C TYR A 138 -12.26 5.08 -10.35
N ASP A 139 -11.92 6.02 -9.46
CA ASP A 139 -12.90 6.76 -8.69
C ASP A 139 -13.69 7.74 -9.59
N GLU A 140 -15.01 7.60 -9.58
CA GLU A 140 -15.92 8.48 -10.31
C GLU A 140 -16.53 9.58 -9.42
N SER A 141 -16.31 9.51 -8.10
CA SER A 141 -16.93 10.43 -7.14
C SER A 141 -16.33 11.84 -7.16
N GLY A 142 -15.15 12.00 -7.75
CA GLY A 142 -14.37 13.24 -7.69
C GLY A 142 -13.67 13.43 -6.35
N THR A 143 -13.58 12.38 -5.53
CA THR A 143 -12.84 12.41 -4.27
C THR A 143 -11.36 12.58 -4.53
N PHE A 144 -10.81 11.95 -5.57
CA PHE A 144 -9.39 12.02 -5.96
C PHE A 144 -9.16 12.95 -7.15
N THR A 145 -8.09 13.77 -7.07
CA THR A 145 -7.68 14.61 -8.21
C THR A 145 -7.22 13.73 -9.37
N VAL A 146 -7.23 14.28 -10.59
CA VAL A 146 -6.78 13.55 -11.78
C VAL A 146 -5.33 13.07 -11.63
N ASN A 147 -4.47 13.88 -11.00
CA ASN A 147 -3.08 13.52 -10.72
C ASN A 147 -2.97 12.37 -9.69
N GLU A 148 -3.85 12.32 -8.69
CA GLU A 148 -3.93 11.18 -7.77
C GLU A 148 -4.37 9.89 -8.49
N GLN A 149 -5.41 9.97 -9.33
CA GLN A 149 -5.89 8.84 -10.11
C GLN A 149 -4.80 8.32 -11.06
N ARG A 150 -4.12 9.22 -11.78
CA ARG A 150 -2.99 8.86 -12.66
C ARG A 150 -1.84 8.23 -11.88
N ALA A 151 -1.49 8.77 -10.71
CA ALA A 151 -0.44 8.18 -9.88
C ALA A 151 -0.80 6.76 -9.42
N ALA A 152 -2.04 6.52 -8.98
CA ALA A 152 -2.49 5.19 -8.60
C ALA A 152 -2.51 4.21 -9.79
N TRP A 153 -2.96 4.68 -10.95
CA TRP A 153 -2.95 3.88 -12.19
C TRP A 153 -1.53 3.48 -12.59
N LEU A 154 -0.58 4.42 -12.53
CA LEU A 154 0.83 4.16 -12.88
C LEU A 154 1.47 3.13 -11.94
N GLU A 155 1.17 3.19 -10.64
CA GLU A 155 1.64 2.16 -9.71
C GLU A 155 1.01 0.78 -10.01
N SER A 156 -0.30 0.72 -10.29
CA SER A 156 -0.97 -0.55 -10.65
C SER A 156 -0.36 -1.14 -11.92
N SER A 157 -0.08 -0.30 -12.92
CA SER A 157 0.60 -0.69 -14.16
C SER A 157 2.03 -1.19 -13.89
N ASP A 158 2.80 -0.50 -13.04
CA ASP A 158 4.15 -0.94 -12.67
C ASP A 158 4.14 -2.32 -12.00
N GLN A 159 3.19 -2.56 -11.08
CA GLN A 159 3.01 -3.85 -10.42
C GLN A 159 2.62 -4.95 -11.43
N GLU A 160 1.70 -4.67 -12.36
CA GLU A 160 1.32 -5.57 -13.45
C GLU A 160 2.52 -5.96 -14.31
N GLN A 161 3.34 -4.99 -14.72
CA GLN A 161 4.49 -5.23 -15.57
C GLN A 161 5.58 -6.03 -14.85
N ALA A 162 5.78 -5.76 -13.55
CA ALA A 162 6.70 -6.54 -12.73
C ALA A 162 6.24 -8.00 -12.61
N TRP A 163 4.95 -8.23 -12.35
CA TRP A 163 4.36 -9.56 -12.29
C TRP A 163 4.49 -10.29 -13.63
N LYS A 164 4.13 -9.65 -14.76
CA LYS A 164 4.25 -10.22 -16.11
C LYS A 164 5.66 -10.69 -16.41
N ARG A 165 6.67 -9.85 -16.14
CA ARG A 165 8.08 -10.21 -16.34
C ARG A 165 8.48 -11.42 -15.49
N ALA A 166 8.04 -11.48 -14.24
CA ALA A 166 8.36 -12.59 -13.34
C ALA A 166 7.70 -13.90 -13.78
N VAL A 167 6.46 -13.86 -14.26
CA VAL A 167 5.74 -15.04 -14.78
C VAL A 167 6.37 -15.53 -16.08
N ILE A 168 6.69 -14.63 -17.02
CA ILE A 168 7.35 -15.01 -18.28
C ILE A 168 8.70 -15.67 -17.99
N ALA A 169 9.54 -15.06 -17.17
CA ALA A 169 10.84 -15.63 -16.81
C ALA A 169 10.72 -17.04 -16.19
N ARG A 170 9.68 -17.26 -15.36
CA ARG A 170 9.39 -18.58 -14.79
C ARG A 170 8.93 -19.58 -15.86
N MET A 171 8.08 -19.17 -16.79
CA MET A 171 7.61 -20.03 -17.87
C MET A 171 8.78 -20.46 -18.76
N ASP A 172 9.69 -19.54 -19.08
CA ASP A 172 10.89 -19.81 -19.87
C ASP A 172 11.80 -20.81 -19.14
N GLU A 173 12.09 -20.59 -17.86
CA GLU A 173 12.90 -21.51 -17.04
C GLU A 173 12.28 -22.92 -16.96
N GLU A 174 10.96 -23.01 -16.75
CA GLU A 174 10.26 -24.29 -16.71
C GLU A 174 10.29 -25.00 -18.07
N HIS A 175 10.12 -24.25 -19.16
CA HIS A 175 10.18 -24.81 -20.50
C HIS A 175 11.59 -25.32 -20.82
N GLU A 176 12.65 -24.57 -20.52
CA GLU A 176 14.04 -25.00 -20.72
C GLU A 176 14.38 -26.25 -19.91
N ARG A 177 13.90 -26.34 -18.67
CA ARG A 177 14.22 -27.44 -17.76
C ARG A 177 13.36 -28.69 -17.97
N LEU A 178 12.08 -28.53 -18.28
CA LEU A 178 11.09 -29.61 -18.30
C LEU A 178 10.44 -29.84 -19.68
N GLY A 179 10.70 -28.98 -20.66
CA GLY A 179 10.00 -28.95 -21.94
C GLY A 179 8.55 -28.46 -21.87
N LYS A 180 8.07 -28.01 -20.70
CA LYS A 180 6.68 -27.57 -20.49
C LYS A 180 6.53 -26.62 -19.30
N VAL A 181 5.51 -25.77 -19.35
CA VAL A 181 5.07 -24.93 -18.23
C VAL A 181 4.28 -25.77 -17.23
N SER A 182 4.56 -25.59 -15.93
CA SER A 182 3.92 -26.38 -14.87
C SER A 182 2.48 -25.95 -14.62
N GLU A 183 1.66 -26.89 -14.12
CA GLU A 183 0.30 -26.59 -13.64
C GLU A 183 0.28 -25.51 -12.57
N ARG A 184 1.32 -25.42 -11.73
CA ARG A 184 1.44 -24.38 -10.71
C ARG A 184 1.58 -23.00 -11.34
N THR A 185 2.40 -22.87 -12.37
CA THR A 185 2.57 -21.59 -13.09
C THR A 185 1.29 -21.20 -13.80
N GLN A 186 0.63 -22.15 -14.48
CA GLN A 186 -0.68 -21.91 -15.09
C GLN A 186 -1.74 -21.49 -14.05
N GLN A 187 -1.76 -22.13 -12.89
CA GLN A 187 -2.67 -21.76 -11.81
C GLN A 187 -2.38 -20.34 -11.29
N SER A 188 -1.11 -19.97 -11.10
CA SER A 188 -0.76 -18.61 -10.66
C SER A 188 -1.20 -17.52 -11.64
N ILE A 189 -1.25 -17.83 -12.95
CA ILE A 189 -1.77 -16.92 -13.97
C ILE A 189 -3.29 -16.77 -13.82
N ARG A 190 -4.01 -17.90 -13.66
CA ARG A 190 -5.46 -17.89 -13.43
C ARG A 190 -5.82 -17.12 -12.14
N ASP A 191 -5.08 -17.38 -11.07
CA ASP A 191 -5.28 -16.73 -9.76
C ASP A 191 -5.08 -15.21 -9.86
N HIS A 192 -4.08 -14.76 -10.62
CA HIS A 192 -3.84 -13.33 -10.85
C HIS A 192 -5.06 -12.65 -11.50
N TYR A 193 -5.54 -13.19 -12.62
CA TYR A 193 -6.69 -12.60 -13.32
C TYR A 193 -7.99 -12.70 -12.51
N ALA A 194 -8.18 -13.77 -11.74
CA ALA A 194 -9.32 -13.93 -10.84
C ALA A 194 -9.29 -12.96 -9.65
N SER A 195 -8.12 -12.45 -9.27
CA SER A 195 -7.95 -11.48 -8.19
C SER A 195 -8.14 -10.02 -8.61
N LEU A 196 -8.31 -9.76 -9.92
CA LEU A 196 -8.45 -8.40 -10.41
C LEU A 196 -9.77 -7.75 -9.96
N PRO A 197 -9.76 -6.45 -9.63
CA PRO A 197 -10.98 -5.67 -9.47
C PRO A 197 -11.89 -5.80 -10.71
N ALA A 198 -13.21 -5.83 -10.53
CA ALA A 198 -14.14 -6.14 -11.62
C ALA A 198 -13.96 -5.23 -12.85
N ILE A 199 -13.70 -3.93 -12.63
CA ILE A 199 -13.42 -2.98 -13.72
C ILE A 199 -12.13 -3.29 -14.49
N GLU A 200 -11.10 -3.82 -13.82
CA GLU A 200 -9.86 -4.24 -14.49
C GLU A 200 -10.07 -5.58 -15.21
N ALA A 201 -10.73 -6.54 -14.55
CA ALA A 201 -11.04 -7.86 -15.09
C ALA A 201 -11.89 -7.78 -16.36
N ALA A 202 -12.82 -6.82 -16.44
CA ALA A 202 -13.69 -6.60 -17.59
C ALA A 202 -12.95 -6.34 -18.91
N ARG A 203 -11.68 -5.91 -18.85
CA ARG A 203 -10.85 -5.58 -20.02
C ARG A 203 -10.21 -6.79 -20.69
N TYR A 204 -10.22 -7.94 -20.04
CA TYR A 204 -9.64 -9.17 -20.58
C TYR A 204 -10.73 -10.00 -21.29
N ALA A 205 -10.38 -10.95 -22.16
CA ALA A 205 -11.36 -11.92 -22.64
C ALA A 205 -11.59 -12.99 -21.56
N GLU A 206 -12.78 -13.62 -21.56
CA GLU A 206 -13.01 -14.86 -20.78
C GLU A 206 -12.43 -16.08 -21.48
#